data_AF-A0A660TSY8-F1
#
_entry.id   AF-A0A660TSY8-F1
#
_cell.length_a   1.000
_cell.length_b   1.000
_cell.length_c   1.000
_cell.angle_alpha   90.00
_cell.angle_beta   90.00
_cell.angle_gamma   90.00
#
_symmetry.space_group_name_H-M   'P 1'
#
loop_
_entity.id
_entity.type
_entity.pdbx_description
1 polymer ?
#
loop_
_entity_poly.entity_id
_entity_poly.type
_entity_poly.pdbx_seq_one_letter_code
_entity_poly.pdbx_strand_id
1 'polypeptide(L)' 'RDLVEFVGNTSIIGAKMAMLSKGALDTAYTISKNITYYDLITYPNYMDEFMSAKFLPHTDITKFPSIQKVVRKVR' A
#
# COMPACT_ATOMS: atom_id res chain seq x y z
N ARG A 1 5.72 14.81 1.88
CA ARG A 1 5.34 13.80 2.90
C ARG A 1 3.85 13.89 3.22
N ASP A 2 3.17 14.86 2.64
CA ASP A 2 1.80 15.29 2.96
C ASP A 2 0.74 14.48 2.20
N LEU A 3 1.17 13.47 1.42
CA LEU A 3 0.30 12.55 0.68
C LEU A 3 -0.08 11.30 1.48
N VAL A 4 0.58 11.03 2.61
CA VAL A 4 0.41 9.79 3.37
C VAL A 4 -0.05 10.11 4.78
N GLU A 5 -1.18 9.54 5.17
CA GLU A 5 -1.76 9.66 6.50
C GLU A 5 -1.87 8.28 7.16
N PHE A 6 -1.53 8.21 8.45
CA PHE A 6 -1.71 7.00 9.23
C PHE A 6 -3.12 6.96 9.83
N VAL A 7 -3.90 5.95 9.44
CA VAL A 7 -5.33 5.81 9.80
C VAL A 7 -5.61 4.73 10.84
N GLY A 8 -4.59 4.07 11.38
CA GLY A 8 -4.75 3.01 12.39
C GLY A 8 -5.50 1.78 11.88
N ASN A 9 -6.31 1.16 12.74
CA ASN A 9 -7.06 -0.05 12.40
C ASN A 9 -8.38 0.28 11.71
N THR A 10 -8.31 0.48 10.40
CA THR A 10 -9.48 0.79 9.57
C THR A 10 -10.49 -0.36 9.48
N SER A 11 -10.07 -1.61 9.71
CA SER A 11 -10.96 -2.76 9.73
C SER A 11 -11.97 -2.68 10.88
N ILE A 12 -11.50 -2.41 12.10
CA ILE A 12 -12.38 -2.24 13.27
C ILE A 12 -13.23 -0.98 13.15
N ILE A 13 -12.64 0.13 12.69
CA ILE A 13 -13.35 1.39 12.49
C ILE A 13 -14.49 1.19 11.47
N GLY A 14 -14.21 0.53 10.35
CA GLY A 14 -15.18 0.15 9.32
C GLY A 14 -16.29 -0.75 9.85
N ALA A 15 -15.94 -1.81 10.59
CA ALA A 15 -16.90 -2.72 11.19
C ALA A 15 -17.85 -2.01 12.16
N LYS A 16 -17.32 -1.10 13.01
CA LYS A 16 -18.13 -0.28 13.91
C LYS A 16 -19.07 0.66 13.14
N MET A 17 -18.61 1.28 12.06
CA MET A 17 -19.47 2.13 11.22
C MET A 17 -20.61 1.35 10.59
N ALA A 18 -20.32 0.17 10.02
CA ALA A 18 -21.33 -0.69 9.42
C ALA A 18 -22.32 -1.24 10.46
N MET A 19 -21.86 -1.55 11.68
CA MET A 19 -22.73 -2.00 12.78
C MET A 19 -23.72 -0.93 13.22
N LEU A 20 -23.33 0.35 13.20
CA LEU A 20 -24.14 1.47 13.70
C LEU A 20 -24.93 2.19 12.61
N SER A 21 -24.70 1.91 11.33
CA SER A 21 -25.34 2.61 10.22
C SER A 21 -25.61 1.68 9.04
N LYS A 22 -26.91 1.53 8.70
CA LYS A 22 -27.34 0.81 7.50
C LYS A 22 -26.77 1.41 6.22
N GLY A 23 -26.74 2.74 6.11
CA GLY A 23 -26.17 3.41 4.93
C GLY A 23 -24.66 3.16 4.76
N ALA A 24 -23.91 3.10 5.87
CA ALA A 24 -22.49 2.76 5.84
C ALA A 24 -22.28 1.30 5.39
N LEU A 25 -23.11 0.38 5.86
CA LEU A 25 -23.09 -1.01 5.44
C LEU A 25 -23.42 -1.16 3.93
N ASP A 26 -24.46 -0.49 3.44
CA ASP A 26 -24.85 -0.51 2.02
C ASP A 26 -23.74 0.07 1.12
N THR A 27 -23.05 1.11 1.61
CA THR A 27 -21.87 1.69 0.95
C THR A 27 -20.73 0.67 0.88
N ALA A 28 -20.44 -0.03 1.98
CA ALA A 28 -19.42 -1.08 2.00
C ALA A 28 -19.71 -2.20 0.99
N TYR A 29 -20.97 -2.63 0.87
CA TYR A 29 -21.38 -3.61 -0.15
C TYR A 29 -21.26 -3.10 -1.58
N THR A 30 -21.54 -1.82 -1.81
CA THR A 30 -21.36 -1.20 -3.12
C THR A 30 -19.88 -1.16 -3.50
N ILE A 31 -19.03 -0.76 -2.55
CA ILE A 31 -17.58 -0.77 -2.74
C ILE A 31 -17.10 -2.19 -3.06
N SER A 32 -17.52 -3.20 -2.28
CA SER A 32 -17.06 -4.58 -2.51
C SER A 32 -17.42 -5.12 -3.89
N LYS A 33 -18.59 -4.74 -4.44
CA LYS A 33 -19.01 -5.13 -5.78
C LYS A 33 -18.19 -4.50 -6.90
N ASN A 34 -17.55 -3.36 -6.61
CA ASN A 34 -16.74 -2.61 -7.57
C ASN A 34 -15.23 -2.92 -7.45
N ILE A 35 -14.82 -3.81 -6.53
CA ILE A 35 -13.43 -4.24 -6.39
C ILE A 35 -13.14 -5.34 -7.42
N THR A 36 -12.06 -5.15 -8.19
CA THR A 36 -11.49 -6.20 -9.05
C THR A 36 -10.24 -6.77 -8.38
N TYR A 37 -10.21 -8.09 -8.20
CA TYR A 37 -9.05 -8.79 -7.65
C TYR A 37 -8.00 -9.04 -8.73
N TYR A 38 -6.73 -8.75 -8.41
CA TYR A 38 -5.58 -9.12 -9.22
C TYR A 38 -4.72 -10.11 -8.45
N ASP A 39 -4.43 -11.25 -9.06
CA ASP A 39 -3.49 -12.21 -8.50
C ASP A 39 -2.05 -11.76 -8.78
N LEU A 40 -1.33 -11.36 -7.73
CA LEU A 40 0.03 -10.84 -7.84
C LEU A 40 1.04 -11.92 -8.21
N ILE A 41 0.81 -13.19 -7.86
CA ILE A 41 1.77 -14.27 -8.17
C ILE A 41 1.88 -14.49 -9.68
N THR A 42 0.77 -14.29 -10.40
CA THR A 42 0.72 -14.43 -11.86
C THR A 42 1.00 -13.11 -12.59
N TYR A 43 1.11 -12.00 -11.85
CA TYR A 43 1.36 -10.69 -12.45
C TYR A 43 2.82 -10.60 -12.96
N PRO A 44 3.05 -10.15 -14.21
CA PRO A 44 4.39 -10.02 -14.75
C PRO A 44 5.29 -9.18 -13.85
N ASN A 45 6.53 -9.64 -13.65
CA ASN A 45 7.58 -8.94 -12.89
C ASN A 45 7.31 -8.75 -11.38
N TYR A 46 6.18 -9.23 -10.81
CA TYR A 46 5.91 -9.10 -9.38
C TYR A 46 7.02 -9.73 -8.52
N MET A 47 7.45 -10.94 -8.88
CA MET A 47 8.49 -11.65 -8.14
C MET A 47 9.85 -10.94 -8.22
N ASP A 48 10.18 -10.33 -9.36
CA ASP A 48 11.41 -9.57 -9.53
C ASP A 48 11.40 -8.29 -8.67
N GLU A 49 10.28 -7.55 -8.68
CA GLU A 49 10.07 -6.38 -7.84
C GLU A 49 10.13 -6.74 -6.35
N PHE A 50 9.46 -7.81 -5.94
CA PHE A 50 9.51 -8.32 -4.57
C PHE A 50 10.94 -8.64 -4.12
N MET A 51 11.71 -9.35 -4.96
CA MET A 51 13.11 -9.67 -4.63
C MET A 51 13.98 -8.42 -4.56
N SER A 52 13.77 -7.45 -5.44
CA SER A 52 14.52 -6.18 -5.44
C SER A 52 14.24 -5.31 -4.20
N ALA A 53 13.04 -5.42 -3.62
CA ALA A 53 12.63 -4.70 -2.42
C ALA A 53 13.21 -5.28 -1.11
N LYS A 54 13.91 -6.43 -1.15
CA LYS A 54 14.48 -7.08 0.06
C LYS A 54 15.75 -6.41 0.58
N PHE A 55 16.35 -5.49 -0.15
CA PHE A 55 17.55 -4.76 0.27
C PHE A 55 17.17 -3.36 0.73
N LEU A 56 17.90 -2.80 1.70
CA LEU A 56 17.62 -1.45 2.20
C LEU A 56 18.48 -0.39 1.51
N PRO A 57 17.89 0.72 1.02
CA PRO A 57 16.45 1.00 0.97
C PRO A 57 15.71 0.22 -0.15
N HIS A 58 16.46 -0.22 -1.17
CA HIS A 58 16.04 -1.05 -2.30
C HIS A 58 17.29 -1.46 -3.10
N THR A 59 17.25 -2.53 -3.92
CA THR A 59 18.38 -2.86 -4.84
C THR A 59 18.66 -1.73 -5.82
N ASP A 60 17.60 -1.17 -6.43
CA ASP A 60 17.67 0.04 -7.24
C ASP A 60 17.57 1.31 -6.37
N ILE A 61 18.71 1.95 -6.14
CA ILE A 61 18.82 3.18 -5.33
C ILE A 61 18.16 4.39 -6.00
N THR A 62 17.91 4.37 -7.31
CA THR A 62 17.30 5.50 -8.02
C THR A 62 15.84 5.72 -7.63
N LYS A 63 15.16 4.68 -7.14
CA LYS A 63 13.82 4.75 -6.53
C LYS A 63 13.78 5.54 -5.22
N PHE A 64 14.94 5.76 -4.58
CA PHE A 64 15.07 6.48 -3.30
C PHE A 64 16.00 7.70 -3.43
N PRO A 65 15.61 8.73 -4.20
CA PRO A 65 16.49 9.85 -4.55
C PRO A 65 16.95 10.67 -3.33
N SER A 66 16.14 10.72 -2.26
CA SER A 66 16.51 11.38 -1.00
C SER A 66 17.70 10.71 -0.32
N ILE A 67 17.74 9.38 -0.30
CA ILE A 67 18.81 8.58 0.31
C ILE A 67 20.02 8.49 -0.62
N GLN A 68 19.80 8.40 -1.94
CA GLN A 68 20.88 8.39 -2.92
C GLN A 68 21.82 9.60 -2.75
N LYS A 69 21.26 10.79 -2.48
CA LYS A 69 22.04 12.01 -2.21
C LYS A 69 22.88 11.92 -0.95
N VAL A 70 22.44 11.19 0.07
CA VAL A 70 23.17 10.98 1.32
C VAL A 70 24.31 9.98 1.09
N VAL A 71 24.02 8.83 0.48
CA VAL A 71 25.02 7.79 0.20
C VAL A 71 26.16 8.31 -0.66
N ARG A 72 25.87 9.14 -1.67
CA ARG A 72 26.89 9.76 -2.54
C ARG A 72 27.76 10.81 -1.84
N LYS A 73 27.34 11.36 -0.70
CA LYS A 73 28.12 12.33 0.09
C LYS A 73 29.03 11.67 1.12
N VAL A 74 28.73 10.43 1.50
CA VAL A 74 29.47 9.66 2.51
C VAL A 74 30.55 8.78 1.88
N ARG A 75 30.40 8.47 0.59
CA ARG A 75 31.48 7.95 -0.27
C ARG A 75 32.36 9.09 -0.76
#